data_AF-A0A3R8Z519-F1
#
_entry.id   AF-A0A3R8Z519-F1
#
_cell.length_a   1.000
_cell.length_b   1.000
_cell.length_c   1.000
_cell.angle_alpha   90.00
_cell.angle_beta   90.00
_cell.angle_gamma   90.00
#
_symmetry.space_group_name_H-M   'P 1'
#
loop_
_entity.id
_entity.type
_entity.pdbx_description
1 polymer ?
#
loop_
_entity_poly.entity_id
_entity_poly.type
_entity_poly.pdbx_seq_one_letter_code
_entity_poly.pdbx_strand_id
1 'polypeptide(L)'
;MIASRSRRTKRPPTASEQLEELLGYPWPFPGRPPKHDLSTWTVIDDWPDPVPVTEAEIEVFERWFGDLFDKLFDPDIGSPDAGAEIDLENGTK
;
A
#
# COMPACT_ATOMS: atom_id res chain seq x y z
N MET A 1 22.98 -29.99 57.73
CA MET A 1 22.57 -28.61 57.36
C MET A 1 21.92 -28.67 55.98
N ILE A 2 20.76 -28.04 55.81
CA ILE A 2 19.83 -28.25 54.69
C ILE A 2 20.24 -27.32 53.54
N ALA A 3 20.42 -27.86 52.33
CA ALA A 3 20.83 -27.11 51.15
C ALA A 3 19.75 -26.09 50.74
N SER A 4 20.08 -24.81 50.82
CA SER A 4 19.22 -23.73 50.33
C SER A 4 19.21 -23.74 48.81
N ARG A 5 18.17 -24.34 48.24
CA ARG A 5 17.93 -24.37 46.80
C ARG A 5 17.57 -22.95 46.36
N SER A 6 18.56 -22.24 45.82
CA SER A 6 18.39 -20.89 45.27
C SER A 6 17.18 -20.88 44.33
N ARG A 7 16.12 -20.20 44.75
CA ARG A 7 14.94 -19.95 43.93
C ARG A 7 15.39 -19.01 42.83
N ARG A 8 15.78 -19.59 41.69
CA ARG A 8 16.04 -18.90 40.43
C ARG A 8 14.73 -18.22 40.04
N THR A 9 14.55 -16.97 40.46
CA THR A 9 13.45 -16.13 40.01
C THR A 9 13.59 -16.01 38.50
N LYS A 10 12.70 -16.69 37.77
CA LYS A 10 12.71 -16.67 36.31
C LYS A 10 12.48 -15.23 35.89
N ARG A 11 13.46 -14.64 35.20
CA ARG A 11 13.27 -13.33 34.57
C ARG A 11 12.16 -13.46 33.53
N PRO A 12 11.36 -12.40 33.31
CA PRO A 12 10.40 -12.40 32.21
C PRO A 12 11.13 -12.68 30.89
N PRO A 13 10.51 -13.42 29.97
CA PRO A 13 11.13 -13.78 28.70
C PRO A 13 11.42 -12.52 27.89
N THR A 14 12.62 -12.46 27.33
CA THR A 14 13.03 -11.43 26.39
C THR A 14 12.21 -11.49 25.11
N ALA A 15 12.15 -10.39 24.36
CA ALA A 15 11.44 -10.35 23.08
C ALA A 15 12.02 -11.37 22.08
N SER A 16 13.34 -11.63 22.12
CA SER A 16 13.99 -12.67 21.31
C SER A 16 13.50 -14.08 21.69
N GLU A 17 13.42 -14.40 22.98
CA GLU A 17 12.94 -15.73 23.43
C GLU A 17 11.48 -15.97 23.05
N GLN A 18 10.63 -14.94 23.16
CA GLN A 18 9.22 -15.04 22.72
C GLN A 18 9.12 -15.26 21.20
N LEU A 19 10.01 -14.66 20.41
CA LEU A 19 10.02 -14.80 18.96
C LEU A 19 10.55 -16.17 18.52
N GLU A 20 11.54 -16.74 19.22
CA GLU A 20 12.01 -18.11 19.01
C GLU A 20 10.91 -19.14 19.23
N GLU A 21 10.10 -18.95 20.28
CA GLU A 21 8.95 -19.83 20.56
C GLU A 21 7.91 -19.80 19.43
N LEU A 22 7.65 -18.63 18.85
CA LEU A 22 6.72 -18.49 17.72
C LEU A 22 7.26 -19.10 16.42
N LEU A 23 8.57 -18.94 16.16
CA LEU A 23 9.19 -19.37 14.92
C LEU A 23 9.55 -20.87 14.93
N GLY A 24 9.75 -21.46 16.11
CA GLY A 24 10.15 -22.87 16.26
C GLY A 24 11.62 -23.14 15.92
N TYR A 25 12.42 -22.10 15.73
CA TYR A 25 13.86 -22.16 15.49
C TYR A 25 14.56 -20.99 16.19
N PRO A 26 15.86 -21.14 16.54
CA PRO A 26 16.58 -20.11 17.29
C PRO A 26 16.70 -18.81 16.49
N TRP A 27 16.63 -17.68 17.19
CA TRP A 27 16.68 -16.37 16.58
C TRP A 27 18.13 -16.11 16.17
N PRO A 28 18.41 -15.86 14.89
CA PRO A 28 19.77 -15.88 14.37
C PRO A 28 20.64 -14.73 14.86
N PHE A 29 20.05 -13.71 15.51
CA PHE A 29 20.76 -12.53 15.98
C PHE A 29 20.75 -12.46 17.51
N PRO A 30 21.90 -12.63 18.20
CA PRO A 30 21.94 -12.40 19.63
C PRO A 30 21.62 -10.94 19.95
N GLY A 31 20.49 -10.68 20.60
CA GLY A 31 20.10 -9.35 21.10
C GLY A 31 19.18 -8.56 20.16
N ARG A 32 19.41 -7.23 20.10
CA ARG A 32 18.57 -6.34 19.28
C ARG A 32 18.81 -6.66 17.80
N PRO A 33 17.75 -6.82 16.98
CA PRO A 33 17.90 -6.94 15.54
C PRO A 33 18.80 -5.81 14.99
N PRO A 34 19.67 -6.09 14.01
CA PRO A 34 20.48 -5.06 13.36
C PRO A 34 19.59 -3.88 12.96
N LYS A 35 19.97 -2.67 13.36
CA LYS A 35 19.24 -1.45 13.01
C LYS A 35 19.17 -1.42 11.48
N HIS A 36 17.98 -1.57 10.91
CA HIS A 36 17.82 -1.65 9.47
C HIS A 36 18.27 -0.31 8.88
N ASP A 37 19.34 -0.35 8.09
CA ASP A 37 19.75 0.79 7.30
C ASP A 37 18.82 0.85 6.09
N LEU A 38 18.05 1.93 5.97
CA LEU A 38 17.15 2.11 4.83
C LEU A 38 17.92 2.14 3.50
N SER A 39 19.22 2.47 3.53
CA SER A 39 20.08 2.43 2.35
C SER A 39 20.30 1.02 1.79
N THR A 40 20.08 -0.03 2.60
CA THR A 40 20.21 -1.43 2.16
C THR A 40 18.89 -2.05 1.71
N TRP A 41 17.77 -1.34 1.83
CA TRP A 41 16.49 -1.81 1.33
C TRP A 41 16.46 -1.69 -0.19
N THR A 42 16.31 -2.83 -0.86
CA THR A 42 16.09 -2.87 -2.31
C THR A 42 14.59 -2.92 -2.56
N VAL A 43 14.06 -1.89 -3.23
CA VAL A 43 12.68 -1.91 -3.74
C VAL A 43 12.71 -2.72 -5.03
N ILE A 44 12.05 -3.88 -5.03
CA ILE A 44 11.92 -4.73 -6.21
C ILE A 44 10.45 -4.70 -6.63
N ASP A 45 10.22 -4.34 -7.88
CA ASP A 45 8.89 -4.38 -8.50
C ASP A 45 8.67 -5.76 -9.12
N ASP A 46 8.39 -6.75 -8.26
CA ASP A 46 8.18 -8.16 -8.64
C ASP A 46 6.72 -8.44 -9.07
N TRP A 47 6.00 -7.42 -9.53
CA TRP A 47 4.61 -7.58 -9.91
C TRP A 47 4.45 -8.28 -11.26
N PRO A 48 3.46 -9.17 -11.41
CA PRO A 48 3.17 -9.81 -12.69
C PRO A 48 2.67 -8.78 -13.71
N ASP A 49 3.04 -8.94 -14.98
CA ASP A 49 2.57 -8.09 -16.08
C ASP A 49 1.53 -8.84 -16.95
N PRO A 50 0.24 -8.45 -16.92
CA PRO A 50 -0.36 -7.37 -16.12
C PRO A 50 -0.73 -7.82 -14.69
N VAL A 51 -0.80 -6.84 -13.77
CA VAL A 51 -1.25 -7.08 -12.39
C VAL A 51 -2.72 -7.50 -12.42
N PRO A 52 -3.08 -8.68 -11.87
CA PRO A 52 -4.47 -9.11 -11.87
C PRO A 52 -5.28 -8.26 -10.90
N VAL A 53 -6.36 -7.65 -11.41
CA VAL A 53 -7.34 -6.89 -10.63
C VAL A 53 -8.72 -7.48 -10.89
N THR A 54 -9.53 -7.61 -9.85
CA THR A 54 -10.90 -8.14 -9.93
C THR A 54 -11.94 -7.04 -10.11
N GLU A 55 -13.13 -7.41 -10.60
CA GLU A 55 -14.24 -6.45 -10.81
C GLU A 55 -14.65 -5.74 -9.51
N ALA A 56 -14.65 -6.47 -8.39
CA ALA A 56 -14.97 -5.90 -7.08
C ALA A 56 -13.91 -4.88 -6.63
N GLU A 57 -12.64 -5.11 -6.97
CA GLU A 57 -11.58 -4.13 -6.71
C GLU A 57 -11.73 -2.91 -7.62
N ILE A 58 -12.06 -3.11 -8.90
CA ILE A 58 -12.35 -2.00 -9.84
C ILE A 58 -13.45 -1.10 -9.31
N GLU A 59 -14.56 -1.66 -8.80
CA GLU A 59 -15.66 -0.87 -8.19
C GLU A 59 -15.17 -0.01 -7.02
N VAL A 60 -14.27 -0.55 -6.18
CA VAL A 60 -13.66 0.21 -5.09
C VAL A 60 -12.77 1.31 -5.63
N PHE A 61 -11.96 1.06 -6.67
CA PHE A 61 -11.15 2.10 -7.29
C PHE A 61 -12.02 3.22 -7.88
N GLU A 62 -13.06 2.90 -8.64
CA GLU A 62 -13.96 3.88 -9.24
C GLU A 62 -14.73 4.68 -8.20
N ARG A 63 -15.12 4.07 -7.08
CA ARG A 63 -15.82 4.80 -6.01
C ARG A 63 -14.96 5.86 -5.31
N TRP A 64 -13.64 5.69 -5.29
CA TRP A 64 -12.71 6.62 -4.65
C TRP A 64 -12.03 7.58 -5.63
N PHE A 65 -11.88 7.19 -6.90
CA PHE A 65 -11.16 7.95 -7.92
C PHE A 65 -12.02 8.36 -9.12
N GLY A 66 -13.31 8.00 -9.16
CA GLY A 66 -14.18 8.25 -10.30
C GLY A 66 -14.28 9.73 -10.67
N ASP A 67 -14.42 10.62 -9.69
CA ASP A 67 -14.45 12.06 -9.91
C ASP A 67 -13.12 12.61 -10.46
N LEU A 68 -11.99 12.04 -10.00
CA LEU A 68 -10.67 12.36 -10.54
C LEU A 68 -10.52 11.90 -11.99
N PHE A 69 -11.01 10.70 -12.32
CA PHE A 69 -10.97 10.17 -13.67
C PHE A 69 -11.89 10.93 -14.62
N ASP A 70 -13.10 11.23 -14.20
CA ASP A 70 -14.03 12.05 -14.97
C ASP A 70 -13.39 13.40 -15.30
N LYS A 71 -12.73 14.05 -14.33
CA LYS A 71 -11.99 15.29 -14.57
C LYS A 71 -10.76 15.12 -15.48
N LEU A 72 -10.03 14.02 -15.35
CA LEU A 72 -8.80 13.76 -16.11
C LEU A 72 -9.10 13.39 -17.56
N PHE A 73 -10.24 12.74 -17.80
CA PHE A 73 -10.65 12.22 -19.10
C PHE A 73 -11.87 12.94 -19.67
N ASP A 74 -12.32 14.04 -19.07
CA ASP A 74 -13.44 14.84 -19.56
C ASP A 74 -13.09 15.36 -20.97
N PRO A 75 -13.86 15.00 -22.02
CA PRO A 75 -13.59 15.48 -23.37
C PRO A 75 -13.80 16.99 -23.53
N ASP A 76 -14.43 17.67 -22.56
CA ASP A 76 -14.84 19.08 -22.68
C ASP A 76 -13.75 20.10 -22.30
N ILE A 77 -12.51 19.67 -22.04
CA ILE A 77 -11.39 20.59 -21.80
C ILE A 77 -10.90 21.29 -23.10
N GLY A 78 -11.58 21.10 -24.25
CA GLY A 78 -11.14 21.73 -25.51
C GLY A 78 -12.09 21.81 -26.71
N SER A 79 -13.42 21.74 -26.58
CA SER A 79 -14.33 21.83 -27.75
C SER A 79 -15.21 23.09 -27.73
N PRO A 80 -14.77 24.20 -28.37
CA PRO A 80 -15.61 25.39 -28.57
C PRO A 80 -16.65 25.24 -29.69
N ASP A 81 -16.84 24.06 -30.27
CA ASP A 81 -17.61 23.83 -31.51
C ASP A 81 -18.84 22.91 -31.37
N ALA A 82 -19.20 22.47 -30.17
CA ALA A 82 -20.49 21.80 -29.94
C ALA A 82 -21.65 22.80 -29.84
N GLY A 83 -22.06 23.37 -30.99
CA GLY A 83 -23.43 23.88 -31.15
C GLY A 83 -23.63 25.39 -31.34
N ALA A 84 -22.73 26.09 -32.02
CA ALA A 84 -23.09 27.39 -32.60
C ALA A 84 -23.91 27.16 -33.89
N GLU A 85 -25.22 27.02 -33.72
CA GLU A 85 -26.22 27.13 -34.80
C GLU A 85 -26.07 28.53 -35.42
N ILE A 86 -25.43 28.62 -36.59
CA ILE A 86 -25.41 29.87 -37.36
C ILE A 86 -26.71 29.96 -38.16
N ASP A 87 -27.67 30.70 -37.61
CA ASP A 87 -28.88 31.11 -38.32
C ASP A 87 -28.50 31.90 -39.58
N LEU A 88 -28.59 31.24 -40.74
CA LEU A 88 -28.50 31.91 -42.05
C LEU A 88 -29.85 32.57 -42.37
N GLU A 89 -30.18 33.61 -41.62
CA GLU A 89 -31.38 34.42 -41.84
C GLU A 89 -31.16 35.86 -41.36
N ASN A 90 -30.70 36.73 -42.26
CA ASN A 90 -31.42 37.96 -42.63
C ASN A 90 -30.54 38.87 -43.49
N GLY A 91 -31.03 39.19 -44.69
CA GLY A 91 -30.38 40.16 -45.55
C GLY A 91 -31.08 40.38 -46.88
N THR A 92 -32.37 40.72 -46.88
CA THR A 92 -32.97 41.44 -48.01
C THR A 92 -32.92 42.93 -47.71
N LYS A 93 -32.07 43.68 -48.42
CA LYS A 93 -32.43 44.91 -49.16
C LYS A 93 -31.27 45.39 -50.01
#